data_AF-A0A382CYG9-F1
#
_entry.id   AF-A0A382CYG9-F1
#
_cell.length_a   1.000
_cell.length_b   1.000
_cell.length_c   1.000
_cell.angle_alpha   90.00
_cell.angle_beta   90.00
_cell.angle_gamma   90.00
#
_symmetry.space_group_name_H-M   'P 1'
#
loop_
_entity.id
_entity.type
_entity.pdbx_description
1 polymer ?
#
loop_
_entity_poly.entity_id
_entity_poly.type
_entity_poly.pdbx_seq_one_letter_code
_entity_poly.pdbx_strand_id
1 'polypeptide(L)'
;MTEVGLREHWNSLSRGTQRIVIALAISLDACSGLLYDFGSLNLIDTLLFDNLPTDLIWLLQTLQLIGMGFVVVKVFFDDLPDSTIRTILIITSPLLLIVYVLFSLHVLLLGQDLVASVILDLGSLTTSTLTWSSTYLAIAVGCTLTYSVQRYGN
;
A
#
# COMPACT_ATOMS: atom_id res chain seq x y z
N MET A 1 -0.04 37.93 22.70
CA MET A 1 -0.04 36.51 22.30
C MET A 1 -1.12 36.39 21.24
N THR A 2 -0.75 36.50 19.97
CA THR A 2 -1.68 36.50 18.84
C THR A 2 -2.15 35.07 18.59
N GLU A 3 -3.46 34.86 18.51
CA GLU A 3 -4.03 33.61 17.98
C GLU A 3 -3.50 33.41 16.56
N VAL A 4 -2.47 32.59 16.43
CA VAL A 4 -2.03 32.10 15.13
C VAL A 4 -3.19 31.28 14.58
N GLY A 5 -3.78 31.72 13.46
CA GLY A 5 -4.93 31.03 12.88
C GLY A 5 -4.57 29.59 12.54
N LEU A 6 -5.52 28.65 12.68
CA LEU A 6 -5.33 27.23 12.34
C LEU A 6 -4.69 27.02 10.95
N ARG A 7 -5.03 27.89 10.00
CA ARG A 7 -4.48 27.89 8.64
C ARG A 7 -3.00 28.28 8.57
N GLU A 8 -2.57 29.23 9.40
CA GLU A 8 -1.17 29.63 9.49
C GLU A 8 -0.34 28.54 10.16
N HIS A 9 -0.89 27.89 11.20
CA HIS A 9 -0.26 26.72 11.81
C HIS A 9 -0.13 25.57 10.80
N TRP A 10 -1.18 25.26 10.05
CA TRP A 10 -1.15 24.25 8.99
C TRP A 10 -0.06 24.54 7.95
N ASN A 11 0.00 25.77 7.44
CA ASN A 11 1.00 26.17 6.44
C ASN A 11 2.43 26.20 6.97
N SER A 12 2.63 26.26 8.30
CA SER A 12 3.95 26.20 8.92
C SER A 12 4.53 24.79 9.02
N LEU A 13 3.70 23.74 8.88
CA LEU A 13 4.14 22.35 8.91
C LEU A 13 4.91 21.98 7.64
N SER A 14 5.84 21.04 7.77
CA SER A 14 6.56 20.49 6.61
C SER A 14 5.59 19.80 5.64
N ARG A 15 5.90 19.89 4.34
CA ARG A 15 5.10 19.25 3.28
C ARG A 15 4.90 17.75 3.53
N GLY A 16 5.94 17.06 4.00
CA GLY A 16 5.86 15.64 4.36
C GLY A 16 4.90 15.39 5.52
N THR A 17 4.95 16.22 6.56
CA THR A 17 4.03 16.12 7.71
C THR A 17 2.58 16.33 7.29
N GLN A 18 2.30 17.34 6.46
CA GLN A 18 0.94 17.58 5.94
C GLN A 18 0.41 16.37 5.16
N ARG A 19 1.24 15.78 4.28
CA ARG A 19 0.87 14.59 3.50
C ARG A 19 0.60 13.37 4.37
N ILE A 20 1.41 13.15 5.42
CA ILE A 20 1.20 12.07 6.38
C ILE A 20 -0.10 12.27 7.14
N VAL A 21 -0.39 13.49 7.60
CA VAL A 21 -1.64 13.79 8.32
C VAL A 21 -2.86 13.54 7.42
N ILE A 22 -2.80 13.96 6.16
CA ILE A 22 -3.87 13.69 5.19
C ILE A 22 -4.02 12.18 4.94
N ALA A 23 -2.92 11.46 4.70
CA ALA A 23 -2.95 10.02 4.49
C ALA A 23 -3.54 9.28 5.71
N LEU A 24 -3.18 9.72 6.92
CA LEU A 24 -3.71 9.18 8.17
C LEU A 24 -5.21 9.44 8.29
N ALA A 25 -5.67 10.68 8.04
CA ALA A 25 -7.09 11.01 8.08
C ALA A 25 -7.92 10.15 7.11
N ILE A 26 -7.44 9.98 5.88
CA ILE A 26 -8.10 9.16 4.86
C ILE A 26 -8.06 7.66 5.23
N SER A 27 -6.98 7.19 5.85
CA SER A 27 -6.88 5.81 6.32
C SER A 27 -7.82 5.51 7.48
N LEU A 28 -8.01 6.46 8.41
CA LEU A 28 -8.96 6.32 9.51
C LEU A 28 -10.40 6.31 9.01
N ASP A 29 -10.74 7.19 8.07
CA ASP A 29 -12.06 7.19 7.41
C ASP A 29 -12.36 5.84 6.75
N ALA A 30 -11.42 5.28 6.00
CA ALA A 30 -11.57 3.97 5.37
C ALA A 30 -11.68 2.85 6.41
N CYS A 31 -10.91 2.91 7.51
CA CYS A 31 -10.95 1.91 8.58
C CYS A 31 -12.29 1.95 9.35
N SER A 32 -12.81 3.13 9.64
CA SER A 32 -14.13 3.31 10.25
C SER A 32 -15.26 2.86 9.34
N GLY A 33 -15.13 3.09 8.03
CA GLY A 33 -16.04 2.56 7.01
C GLY A 33 -16.07 1.03 7.00
N LEU A 34 -14.90 0.40 6.98
CA LEU A 34 -14.79 -1.07 6.94
C LEU A 34 -15.30 -1.75 8.23
N LEU A 35 -15.07 -1.16 9.41
CA LEU A 35 -15.38 -1.81 10.69
C LEU A 35 -16.77 -1.50 11.24
N TYR A 36 -17.30 -0.30 10.97
CA TYR A 36 -18.52 0.20 11.62
C TYR A 36 -19.56 0.71 10.61
N ASP A 37 -19.34 0.50 9.32
CA ASP A 37 -20.15 1.08 8.23
C ASP A 37 -20.27 2.62 8.31
N PHE A 38 -19.30 3.26 8.97
CA PHE A 38 -19.28 4.70 9.23
C PHE A 38 -18.06 5.34 8.56
N GLY A 39 -18.08 5.37 7.23
CA GLY A 39 -17.06 6.01 6.40
C GLY A 39 -17.67 6.97 5.40
N SER A 40 -16.85 7.85 4.82
CA SER A 40 -17.27 8.81 3.79
C SER A 40 -18.01 8.15 2.61
N LEU A 41 -17.58 6.96 2.19
CA LEU A 41 -18.22 6.19 1.11
C LEU A 41 -19.60 5.64 1.52
N ASN A 42 -19.80 5.20 2.78
CA ASN A 42 -21.12 4.78 3.28
C ASN A 42 -22.08 5.98 3.39
N LEU A 43 -21.56 7.16 3.75
CA LEU A 43 -22.35 8.39 3.76
C LEU A 43 -22.81 8.79 2.35
N ILE A 44 -21.95 8.62 1.35
CA ILE A 44 -22.30 8.86 -0.06
C ILE A 44 -23.39 7.88 -0.52
N ASP A 45 -23.28 6.61 -0.15
CA ASP A 45 -24.29 5.61 -0.48
C ASP A 45 -25.65 5.90 0.17
N THR A 46 -25.64 6.31 1.44
CA THR A 46 -26.85 6.77 2.14
C THR A 46 -27.51 7.95 1.42
N LEU A 47 -26.71 8.88 0.88
CA LEU A 47 -27.21 10.02 0.09
C LEU A 47 -27.75 9.60 -1.28
N LEU A 48 -27.24 8.50 -1.84
CA LEU A 48 -27.68 7.91 -3.10
C LEU A 48 -28.86 6.94 -2.93
N PHE A 49 -29.47 6.86 -1.74
CA PHE A 49 -30.59 5.95 -1.43
C PHE A 49 -30.24 4.46 -1.61
N ASP A 50 -29.04 4.03 -1.19
CA ASP A 50 -28.64 2.62 -1.16
C ASP A 50 -28.69 1.96 -2.56
N ASN A 51 -28.31 2.75 -3.58
CA ASN A 51 -28.25 2.31 -4.97
C ASN A 51 -26.90 1.71 -5.35
N LEU A 52 -25.90 1.76 -4.46
CA LEU A 52 -24.60 1.16 -4.72
C LEU A 52 -24.56 -0.28 -4.21
N PRO A 53 -23.93 -1.21 -4.94
CA PRO A 53 -23.68 -2.54 -4.41
C PRO A 53 -22.80 -2.44 -3.16
N THR A 54 -23.21 -3.08 -2.07
CA THR A 54 -22.43 -3.12 -0.83
C THR A 54 -21.01 -3.64 -1.05
N ASP A 55 -20.86 -4.60 -1.98
CA ASP A 55 -19.56 -5.15 -2.38
C ASP A 55 -18.60 -4.12 -2.97
N LEU A 56 -19.14 -3.13 -3.67
CA LEU A 56 -18.34 -2.05 -4.23
C LEU A 56 -17.78 -1.15 -3.12
N ILE A 57 -18.55 -0.93 -2.04
CA ILE A 57 -18.20 0.00 -0.96
C ILE A 57 -16.99 -0.52 -0.19
N TRP A 58 -17.06 -1.75 0.33
CA TRP A 58 -15.94 -2.30 1.11
C TRP A 58 -14.71 -2.56 0.23
N LEU A 59 -14.90 -2.89 -1.06
CA LEU A 59 -13.79 -3.06 -2.00
C LEU A 59 -13.06 -1.73 -2.23
N LEU A 60 -13.80 -0.64 -2.44
CA LEU A 60 -13.24 0.68 -2.69
C LEU A 60 -12.57 1.25 -1.43
N GLN A 61 -13.14 1.01 -0.25
CA GLN A 61 -12.52 1.37 1.04
C GLN A 61 -11.22 0.59 1.28
N THR A 62 -11.19 -0.70 0.94
CA THR A 62 -9.98 -1.51 1.02
C THR A 62 -8.90 -0.98 0.07
N LEU A 63 -9.28 -0.62 -1.16
CA LEU A 63 -8.36 -0.01 -2.13
C LEU A 63 -7.84 1.34 -1.64
N GLN A 64 -8.71 2.18 -1.05
CA GLN A 64 -8.35 3.46 -0.44
C GLN A 64 -7.34 3.25 0.69
N LEU A 65 -7.59 2.29 1.58
CA LEU A 65 -6.71 1.97 2.70
C LEU A 65 -5.34 1.51 2.20
N ILE A 66 -5.28 0.55 1.26
CA ILE A 66 -4.03 0.09 0.63
C ILE A 66 -3.30 1.25 -0.05
N GLY A 67 -4.02 2.08 -0.80
CA GLY A 67 -3.50 3.26 -1.48
C GLY A 67 -2.80 4.25 -0.55
N MET A 68 -3.35 4.48 0.66
CA MET A 68 -2.70 5.35 1.65
C MET A 68 -1.35 4.81 2.12
N GLY A 69 -1.16 3.48 2.16
CA GLY A 69 0.15 2.88 2.43
C GLY A 69 1.20 3.28 1.40
N PHE A 70 0.84 3.29 0.11
CA PHE A 70 1.72 3.77 -0.96
C PHE A 70 1.99 5.26 -0.87
N VAL A 71 1.00 6.07 -0.46
CA VAL A 71 1.20 7.51 -0.23
C VAL A 71 2.23 7.74 0.88
N VAL A 72 2.15 6.99 1.98
CA VAL A 72 3.13 7.09 3.08
C VAL A 72 4.54 6.73 2.59
N VAL A 73 4.68 5.65 1.84
CA VAL A 73 5.97 5.28 1.24
C VAL A 73 6.49 6.38 0.33
N LYS A 74 5.63 6.97 -0.52
CA LYS A 74 6.01 8.08 -1.39
C LYS A 74 6.55 9.28 -0.61
N VAL A 75 5.96 9.60 0.55
CA VAL A 75 6.47 10.67 1.43
C VAL A 75 7.90 10.36 1.91
N PHE A 76 8.22 9.10 2.20
CA PHE A 76 9.59 8.71 2.57
C PHE A 76 10.61 8.93 1.45
N PHE A 77 10.20 8.78 0.18
CA PHE A 77 11.07 9.05 -0.97
C PHE A 77 11.21 10.54 -1.28
N ASP A 78 10.10 11.28 -1.25
CA ASP A 78 10.04 12.65 -1.77
C ASP A 78 10.42 13.72 -0.72
N ASP A 79 10.04 13.53 0.54
CA ASP A 79 10.04 14.61 1.54
C ASP A 79 11.10 14.44 2.66
N LEU A 80 11.82 13.31 2.72
CA LEU A 80 12.90 13.09 3.68
C LEU A 80 14.27 13.56 3.15
N PRO A 81 15.07 14.28 3.96
CA PRO A 81 16.41 14.69 3.58
C PRO A 81 17.36 13.49 3.41
N ASP A 82 18.43 13.69 2.62
CA ASP A 82 19.52 12.72 2.45
C ASP A 82 20.11 12.35 3.80
N SER A 83 19.73 11.18 4.30
CA SER A 83 20.11 10.68 5.61
C SER A 83 20.11 9.16 5.62
N THR A 84 20.88 8.57 6.52
CA THR A 84 20.92 7.12 6.73
C THR A 84 19.52 6.56 7.04
N ILE A 85 18.69 7.35 7.73
CA ILE A 85 17.30 7.01 8.07
C ILE A 85 16.46 6.86 6.81
N ARG A 86 16.57 7.78 5.84
CA ARG A 86 15.83 7.68 4.58
C ARG A 86 16.20 6.40 3.83
N THR A 87 17.49 6.08 3.76
CA THR A 87 17.98 4.87 3.09
C THR A 87 17.41 3.61 3.74
N ILE A 88 17.42 3.53 5.08
CA ILE A 88 16.84 2.40 5.81
C ILE A 88 15.34 2.28 5.50
N LEU A 89 14.58 3.38 5.57
CA LEU A 89 13.14 3.39 5.27
C LEU A 89 12.83 2.96 3.83
N ILE A 90 13.63 3.41 2.86
CA ILE A 90 13.49 3.03 1.45
C ILE A 90 13.76 1.53 1.24
N ILE A 91 14.85 1.00 1.83
CA ILE A 91 15.20 -0.42 1.72
C ILE A 91 14.14 -1.29 2.39
N THR A 92 13.59 -0.86 3.53
CA THR A 92 12.55 -1.58 4.27
C THR A 92 11.14 -1.36 3.69
N SER A 93 10.94 -0.40 2.78
CA SER A 93 9.62 -0.04 2.26
C SER A 93 8.84 -1.21 1.63
N PRO A 94 9.45 -2.11 0.84
CA PRO A 94 8.71 -3.24 0.25
C PRO A 94 8.13 -4.17 1.32
N LEU A 95 8.89 -4.41 2.39
CA LEU A 95 8.45 -5.23 3.51
C LEU A 95 7.34 -4.53 4.30
N LEU A 96 7.49 -3.22 4.54
CA LEU A 96 6.48 -2.41 5.21
C LEU A 96 5.15 -2.44 4.43
N LEU A 97 5.18 -2.33 3.10
CA LEU A 97 3.99 -2.42 2.26
C LEU A 97 3.32 -3.80 2.35
N ILE A 98 4.09 -4.89 2.35
CA ILE A 98 3.51 -6.24 2.52
C ILE A 98 2.75 -6.33 3.84
N VAL A 99 3.38 -5.90 4.94
CA VAL A 99 2.75 -5.90 6.27
C VAL A 99 1.49 -5.02 6.28
N TYR A 100 1.56 -3.84 5.67
CA TYR A 100 0.44 -2.91 5.61
C TYR A 100 -0.74 -3.41 4.77
N VAL A 101 -0.46 -4.11 3.65
CA VAL A 101 -1.51 -4.76 2.85
C VAL A 101 -2.16 -5.90 3.63
N LEU A 102 -1.37 -6.73 4.33
CA LEU A 102 -1.91 -7.77 5.19
C LEU A 102 -2.78 -7.19 6.31
N PHE A 103 -2.35 -6.08 6.92
CA PHE A 103 -3.15 -5.35 7.89
C PHE A 103 -4.46 -4.84 7.28
N SER A 104 -4.43 -4.27 6.07
CA SER A 104 -5.62 -3.77 5.37
C SER A 104 -6.61 -4.91 5.09
N LEU A 105 -6.12 -6.07 4.66
CA LEU A 105 -6.94 -7.28 4.47
C LEU A 105 -7.51 -7.80 5.78
N HIS A 106 -6.74 -7.73 6.87
CA HIS A 106 -7.22 -8.13 8.18
C HIS A 106 -8.37 -7.24 8.66
N VAL A 107 -8.27 -5.92 8.48
CA VAL A 107 -9.35 -4.96 8.80
C VAL A 107 -10.60 -5.25 7.96
N LEU A 108 -10.44 -5.51 6.65
CA LEU A 108 -11.54 -5.89 5.78
C LEU A 108 -12.26 -7.15 6.29
N LEU A 109 -11.49 -8.22 6.55
CA LEU A 109 -12.07 -9.49 7.00
C LEU A 109 -12.76 -9.34 8.34
N LEU A 110 -12.15 -8.61 9.27
CA LEU A 110 -12.74 -8.30 10.57
C LEU A 110 -14.06 -7.55 10.43
N GLY A 111 -14.14 -6.57 9.52
CA GLY A 111 -15.37 -5.83 9.23
C GLY A 111 -16.48 -6.66 8.59
N GLN A 112 -16.13 -7.80 7.98
CA GLN A 112 -17.08 -8.75 7.38
C GLN A 112 -17.40 -9.93 8.32
N ASP A 113 -17.01 -9.87 9.59
CA ASP A 113 -17.09 -10.96 10.56
C ASP A 113 -16.39 -12.27 10.10
N LEU A 114 -15.39 -12.13 9.23
CA LEU A 114 -14.58 -13.22 8.71
C LEU A 114 -13.24 -13.28 9.43
N VAL A 115 -12.77 -14.50 9.72
CA VAL A 115 -11.45 -14.73 10.29
C VAL A 115 -10.61 -15.53 9.32
N ALA A 116 -9.46 -14.98 8.92
CA ALA A 116 -8.45 -15.70 8.15
C ALA A 116 -7.12 -15.71 8.90
N SER A 117 -6.55 -16.91 9.07
CA SER A 117 -5.19 -17.09 9.56
C SER A 117 -4.20 -16.90 8.40
N VAL A 118 -3.32 -15.92 8.50
CA VAL A 118 -2.23 -15.72 7.53
C VAL A 118 -1.01 -16.52 8.00
N ILE A 119 -0.65 -17.56 7.24
CA ILE A 119 0.57 -18.35 7.48
C ILE A 119 1.60 -17.96 6.43
N LEU A 120 2.75 -17.43 6.87
CA LEU A 120 3.89 -17.13 6.01
C LEU A 120 4.92 -18.26 6.10
N ASP A 121 4.86 -19.20 5.16
CA ASP A 121 5.88 -20.23 5.00
C ASP A 121 7.06 -19.71 4.17
N LEU A 122 8.07 -19.18 4.87
CA LEU A 122 9.29 -18.67 4.24
C LEU A 122 10.06 -19.74 3.47
N GLY A 123 9.99 -21.00 3.90
CA GLY A 123 10.67 -22.11 3.26
C GLY A 123 10.07 -22.41 1.89
N SER A 124 8.74 -22.54 1.84
CA SER A 124 8.01 -22.72 0.58
C SER A 124 8.15 -21.50 -0.35
N LEU A 125 8.06 -20.28 0.20
CA LEU A 125 8.22 -19.05 -0.58
C LEU A 125 9.62 -18.96 -1.21
N THR A 126 10.67 -19.26 -0.44
CA THR A 126 12.06 -19.14 -0.91
C THR A 126 12.38 -20.21 -1.94
N THR A 127 12.02 -21.47 -1.68
CA THR A 127 12.23 -22.58 -2.62
C THR A 127 11.50 -22.34 -3.94
N SER A 128 10.21 -22.00 -3.88
CA SER A 128 9.41 -21.68 -5.07
C SER A 128 10.01 -20.52 -5.85
N THR A 129 10.39 -19.44 -5.17
CA THR A 129 10.99 -18.25 -5.80
C THR A 129 12.31 -18.60 -6.50
N LEU A 130 13.20 -19.34 -5.84
CA LEU A 130 14.48 -19.76 -6.41
C LEU A 130 14.29 -20.72 -7.59
N THR A 131 13.35 -21.66 -7.48
CA THR A 131 13.04 -22.59 -8.58
C THR A 131 12.56 -21.83 -9.82
N TRP A 132 11.54 -20.98 -9.69
CA TRP A 132 11.01 -20.24 -10.83
C TRP A 132 12.02 -19.22 -11.38
N SER A 133 12.74 -18.50 -10.51
CA SER A 133 13.81 -17.58 -10.92
C SER A 133 14.92 -18.30 -11.68
N SER A 134 15.36 -19.47 -11.21
CA SER A 134 16.36 -20.29 -11.89
C SER A 134 15.86 -20.79 -13.24
N THR A 135 14.60 -21.20 -13.36
CA THR A 135 14.01 -21.61 -14.65
C THR A 135 14.03 -20.46 -15.65
N TYR A 136 13.57 -19.27 -15.26
CA TYR A 136 13.57 -18.11 -16.14
C TYR A 136 14.97 -17.65 -16.50
N LEU A 137 15.92 -17.68 -15.55
CA LEU A 137 17.32 -17.37 -15.81
C LEU A 137 17.93 -18.36 -16.81
N ALA A 138 17.67 -19.67 -16.65
CA ALA A 138 18.17 -20.68 -17.56
C ALA A 138 17.60 -20.51 -18.99
N ILE A 139 16.32 -20.16 -19.12
CA ILE A 139 15.70 -19.83 -20.42
C ILE A 139 16.38 -18.61 -21.03
N ALA A 140 16.55 -17.53 -20.27
CA ALA A 140 17.21 -16.32 -20.76
C ALA A 140 18.64 -16.61 -21.23
N VAL A 141 19.42 -17.36 -20.43
CA VAL A 141 20.77 -17.80 -20.83
C VAL A 141 20.72 -18.66 -22.09
N GLY A 142 19.81 -19.62 -22.17
CA GLY A 142 19.62 -20.46 -23.37
C GLY A 142 19.31 -19.65 -24.63
N CYS A 143 18.41 -18.66 -24.53
CA CYS A 143 18.11 -17.73 -25.62
C CYS A 143 19.34 -16.89 -25.99
N THR A 144 20.10 -16.37 -25.02
CA THR A 144 21.31 -15.58 -25.31
C THR A 144 22.41 -16.40 -25.98
N LEU A 145 22.60 -17.67 -25.59
CA LEU A 145 23.53 -18.59 -26.25
C LEU A 145 23.07 -18.95 -27.66
N THR A 146 21.77 -19.19 -27.82
CA THR A 146 21.21 -19.47 -29.14
C THR A 146 21.39 -18.27 -30.07
N TYR A 147 21.13 -17.06 -29.58
CA TYR A 147 21.33 -15.83 -30.33
C TYR A 147 22.81 -15.57 -30.67
N SER A 148 23.74 -15.82 -29.73
CA SER A 148 25.18 -15.63 -29.97
C SER A 148 25.74 -16.62 -30.99
N VAL A 149 25.27 -17.87 -30.98
CA VAL A 149 25.67 -18.90 -31.94
C VAL A 149 25.05 -18.65 -33.31
N GLN A 150 23.76 -18.31 -33.35
CA GLN A 150 23.02 -18.13 -34.60
C GLN A 150 23.25 -16.75 -35.25
N ARG A 151 23.99 -15.84 -34.60
CA ARG A 151 24.27 -14.47 -35.09
C ARG A 151 23.02 -13.73 -35.54
N TYR A 152 21.90 -13.89 -34.85
CA TYR A 152 20.69 -13.10 -35.14
C TYR A 152 20.80 -11.61 -34.73
N GLY A 153 22.00 -11.19 -34.31
CA GLY A 153 22.35 -9.80 -33.99
C GLY A 153 23.59 -9.32 -34.74
N ASN A 154 23.34 -8.62 -35.84
CA ASN A 154 24.28 -7.91 -36.72
C ASN A 154 25.21 -8.79 -37.57
#